data_AF-A0A5C6C5J9-F1
#
_entry.id   AF-A0A5C6C5J9-F1
#
_cell.length_a   1.000
_cell.length_b   1.000
_cell.length_c   1.000
_cell.angle_alpha   90.00
_cell.angle_beta   90.00
_cell.angle_gamma   90.00
#
_symmetry.space_group_name_H-M   'P 1'
#
loop_
_entity.id
_entity.type
_entity.pdbx_description
1 polymer ?
#
loop_
_entity_poly.entity_id
_entity_poly.type
_entity_poly.pdbx_seq_one_letter_code
_entity_poly.pdbx_strand_id
1 'polypeptide(L)' 'MYTFEVKIRLGGSVSYVNVNARDSAQARRLIDAQFGGQVTVLQTKRLR' A
#
# COMPACT_ATOMS: atom_id res chain seq x y z
N MET A 1 1.68 -16.20 0.06
CA MET A 1 1.81 -14.89 0.72
C MET A 1 2.89 -14.14 -0.03
N TYR A 2 2.65 -12.89 -0.40
CA TYR A 2 3.50 -12.13 -1.31
C TYR A 2 3.79 -10.75 -0.72
N THR A 3 4.94 -10.21 -1.05
CA THR A 3 5.28 -8.82 -0.72
C THR A 3 4.74 -7.92 -1.81
N PHE A 4 4.07 -6.84 -1.43
CA PHE A 4 3.59 -5.81 -2.34
C PHE A 4 4.21 -4.48 -1.94
N GLU A 5 4.74 -3.76 -2.92
CA GLU A 5 5.11 -2.36 -2.78
C GLU A 5 3.90 -1.50 -3.15
N VAL A 6 3.44 -0.69 -2.20
CA VAL A 6 2.33 0.23 -2.37
C VAL A 6 2.87 1.65 -2.39
N LYS A 7 2.68 2.32 -3.52
CA LYS A 7 2.97 3.74 -3.69
C LYS A 7 1.80 4.53 -3.13
N ILE A 8 2.04 5.28 -2.06
CA ILE A 8 1.06 6.11 -1.39
C ILE A 8 1.41 7.59 -1.52
N ARG A 9 0.39 8.44 -1.50
CA ARG A 9 0.54 9.88 -1.27
C ARG A 9 -0.01 10.22 0.11
N LEU A 10 0.79 10.88 0.93
CA LEU A 10 0.46 11.35 2.27
C LEU A 10 0.95 12.79 2.43
N GLY A 11 0.04 13.72 2.72
CA GLY A 11 0.41 15.13 2.96
C GLY A 11 1.16 15.80 1.79
N GLY A 12 0.86 15.42 0.54
CA GLY A 12 1.54 15.94 -0.66
C GLY A 12 2.82 15.19 -1.05
N SER A 13 3.41 14.43 -0.14
CA SER A 13 4.59 13.60 -0.39
C SER A 13 4.22 12.22 -0.92
N VAL A 14 5.09 11.65 -1.76
CA VAL A 14 4.95 10.28 -2.27
C VAL A 14 5.88 9.37 -1.50
N SER A 15 5.37 8.25 -1.01
CA SER A 15 6.13 7.24 -0.27
C SER A 15 5.82 5.84 -0.81
N TYR A 16 6.74 4.91 -0.54
CA TYR A 16 6.59 3.50 -0.92
C TYR A 16 6.56 2.67 0.36
N VAL A 17 5.57 1.80 0.49
CA VAL A 17 5.38 0.96 1.67
C VAL A 17 5.30 -0.50 1.22
N ASN A 18 6.11 -1.34 1.84
CA ASN A 18 6.10 -2.78 1.57
C ASN A 18 5.17 -3.48 2.55
N VAL A 19 4.20 -4.25 2.04
CA VAL A 19 3.24 -5.00 2.84
C VAL A 19 3.17 -6.45 2.40
N ASN A 20 3.08 -7.35 3.38
CA ASN A 20 2.86 -8.77 3.10
C ASN A 20 1.36 -9.05 3.03
N ALA A 21 0.89 -9.47 1.86
CA ALA A 21 -0.51 -9.75 1.61
C ALA A 21 -0.68 -11.00 0.72
N ARG A 22 -1.89 -11.55 0.69
CA ARG A 22 -2.26 -12.66 -0.20
C ARG A 22 -2.55 -12.16 -1.61
N ASP A 23 -3.11 -10.96 -1.73
CA ASP A 23 -3.46 -10.32 -2.99
C ASP A 23 -3.36 -8.77 -2.90
N SER A 24 -3.52 -8.10 -4.04
CA SER A 24 -3.42 -6.64 -4.14
C SER A 24 -4.55 -5.89 -3.44
N ALA A 25 -5.74 -6.49 -3.32
CA ALA A 25 -6.87 -5.88 -2.61
C ALA A 25 -6.67 -5.92 -1.09
N GLN A 26 -6.09 -7.01 -0.58
CA GLN A 26 -5.66 -7.10 0.81
C GLN A 26 -4.52 -6.12 1.10
N ALA A 27 -3.55 -5.96 0.19
CA ALA A 27 -2.47 -4.98 0.35
C ALA A 27 -3.02 -3.54 0.51
N ARG A 28 -4.01 -3.15 -0.32
CA ARG A 28 -4.70 -1.86 -0.18
C ARG A 28 -5.41 -1.71 1.16
N ARG A 29 -6.21 -2.71 1.56
CA ARG A 29 -6.94 -2.68 2.84
C ARG A 29 -6.00 -2.56 4.05
N LEU A 30 -4.84 -3.20 4.01
CA LEU A 30 -3.83 -3.09 5.07
C LEU A 30 -3.26 -1.68 5.16
N ILE A 31 -2.97 -1.05 4.01
CA ILE A 31 -2.49 0.34 3.95
C ILE A 31 -3.57 1.30 4.46
N ASP A 32 -4.82 1.14 4.01
CA ASP A 32 -5.91 2.00 4.47
C ASP A 32 -6.14 1.85 5.99
N ALA A 33 -6.06 0.63 6.51
CA ALA A 33 -6.15 0.36 7.95
C ALA A 33 -4.97 0.94 8.75
N GLN A 34 -3.75 0.86 8.21
CA GLN A 34 -2.53 1.34 8.87
C GLN A 34 -2.48 2.86 8.97
N PHE A 35 -2.93 3.56 7.93
CA PHE A 35 -2.87 5.03 7.84
C PHE A 35 -4.23 5.71 8.09
N GLY A 36 -5.24 4.97 8.56
CA GLY A 36 -6.55 5.51 8.92
C GLY A 36 -7.28 6.20 7.76
N GLY A 37 -7.08 5.73 6.52
CA GLY A 37 -7.69 6.33 5.32
C GLY A 37 -7.15 7.71 4.91
N GLN A 38 -6.07 8.19 5.53
CA GLN A 38 -5.45 9.49 5.19
C GLN A 38 -4.53 9.44 3.97
N VAL A 39 -4.33 8.24 3.40
CA VAL A 39 -3.42 8.00 2.27
C VAL A 39 -4.19 7.78 0.98
N THR A 40 -3.65 8.30 -0.12
CA THR A 40 -4.12 7.93 -1.45
C THR A 40 -3.20 6.86 -2.04
N VAL A 41 -3.75 5.68 -2.33
CA VAL A 41 -2.98 4.62 -3.01
C VAL A 41 -2.91 4.92 -4.51
N LEU A 42 -1.70 5.21 -4.99
CA LEU A 42 -1.45 5.51 -6.40
C LEU A 42 -1.21 4.25 -7.22
N GLN A 43 -0.42 3.32 -6.68
CA GLN A 43 -0.05 2.10 -7.37
C GLN A 43 0.24 0.99 -6.36
N THR A 44 -0.10 -0.24 -6.73
CA THR A 44 0.25 -1.44 -5.96
C THR A 44 0.96 -2.39 -6.89
N LYS A 45 2.20 -2.74 -6.57
CA LYS A 45 3.04 -3.64 -7.36
C LYS A 45 3.40 -4.84 -6.50
N ARG A 46 3.24 -6.03 -7.04
CA ARG A 46 3.76 -7.23 -6.39
C ARG A 46 5.28 -7.28 -6.56
N LEU A 47 6.00 -7.40 -5.46
CA LEU A 47 7.42 -7.71 -5.45
C LEU A 47 7.58 -9.23 -5.59
N ARG A 48 8.65 -9.63 -6.29
CA ARG A 48 8.90 -11.00 -6.74
C ARG A 48 9.13 -11.95 -5.58
#